data_AF-A0A1B7SQK7-F1
#
_entry.id   AF-A0A1B7SQK7-F1
#
_cell.length_a   1.000
_cell.length_b   1.000
_cell.length_c   1.000
_cell.angle_alpha   90.00
_cell.angle_beta   90.00
_cell.angle_gamma   90.00
#
_symmetry.space_group_name_H-M   'P 1'
#
loop_
_entity.id
_entity.type
_entity.pdbx_description
1 polymer ?
#
loop_
_entity_poly.entity_id
_entity_poly.type
_entity_poly.pdbx_seq_one_letter_code
_entity_poly.pdbx_strand_id
1 'polypeptide(L)'
;MESSKTKFGSLTYIRKPRKLSSRVPYEDTLLGPSPGASKPRRKSKRDVYIACGDVPPSKRPHTNSADELLKDFDISRIKQDTDKLLNQLDSIKKPDKDESKYINKLLSKADRAETDEVVAVTETQGPMKHIYDDKEATERTSKKYRSFHPKIYTKNELLEATEKLLTVARDILNGKTASYFYEIAREYAESSPRLFVTDSEIINLPKQRYHGYIGCMRADAITQHLLSQLDQLLTDKKANKVLQFWGRSYFTRFVLTPEIIARIVKQDEQVDLDKAYDLMESTADYGLYIMDQKEI
;
A
#
# COMPACT_ATOMS: atom_id res chain seq x y z
N MET A 1 10.79 -51.56 4.68
CA MET A 1 11.23 -50.34 5.40
C MET A 1 10.29 -49.22 5.02
N GLU A 2 9.40 -48.89 5.94
CA GLU A 2 8.22 -48.05 5.72
C GLU A 2 8.53 -46.56 5.62
N SER A 3 7.80 -45.91 4.72
CA SER A 3 7.81 -44.49 4.41
C SER A 3 6.98 -43.72 5.43
N SER A 4 7.59 -42.79 6.17
CA SER A 4 6.88 -41.87 7.06
C SER A 4 6.67 -40.52 6.35
N LYS A 5 5.42 -40.27 5.92
CA LYS A 5 4.96 -38.97 5.42
C LYS A 5 4.39 -38.15 6.57
N THR A 6 5.10 -37.10 6.98
CA THR A 6 4.61 -36.14 7.97
C THR A 6 3.80 -35.04 7.26
N LYS A 7 2.48 -35.02 7.50
CA LYS A 7 1.59 -33.93 7.05
C LYS A 7 1.68 -32.76 8.05
N PHE A 8 2.14 -31.60 7.60
CA PHE A 8 1.97 -30.34 8.32
C PHE A 8 0.59 -29.78 8.02
N GLY A 9 -0.28 -29.69 9.03
CA GLY A 9 -1.52 -28.94 8.96
C GLY A 9 -1.24 -27.44 9.15
N SER A 10 -1.72 -26.60 8.24
CA SER A 10 -1.70 -25.15 8.43
C SER A 10 -2.82 -24.76 9.38
N LEU A 11 -2.46 -24.27 10.58
CA LEU A 11 -3.38 -23.56 11.45
C LEU A 11 -3.50 -22.12 10.94
N THR A 12 -4.68 -21.74 10.47
CA THR A 12 -5.03 -20.35 10.18
C THR A 12 -5.48 -19.66 11.47
N TYR A 13 -4.70 -18.68 11.92
CA TYR A 13 -5.06 -17.81 13.04
C TYR A 13 -5.52 -16.46 12.49
N ILE A 14 -6.81 -16.17 12.66
CA ILE A 14 -7.40 -14.86 12.35
C ILE A 14 -7.36 -14.04 13.65
N ARG A 15 -6.46 -13.05 13.73
CA ARG A 15 -6.39 -12.11 14.86
C ARG A 15 -7.67 -11.27 14.84
N LYS A 16 -8.39 -11.20 15.97
CA LYS A 16 -9.49 -10.24 16.12
C LYS A 16 -8.89 -8.83 16.19
N PRO A 17 -9.46 -7.83 15.51
CA PRO A 17 -9.00 -6.45 15.61
C PRO A 17 -9.10 -5.98 17.06
N ARG A 18 -7.98 -5.47 17.61
CA ARG A 18 -7.97 -4.81 18.92
C ARG A 18 -8.75 -3.50 18.78
N LYS A 19 -9.83 -3.34 19.55
CA LYS A 19 -10.54 -2.06 19.66
C LYS A 19 -9.55 -1.01 20.17
N LEU A 20 -9.33 0.03 19.38
CA LEU A 20 -8.63 1.25 19.81
C LEU A 20 -9.42 1.85 20.98
N SER A 21 -8.82 1.80 22.17
CA SER A 21 -9.36 2.45 23.36
C SER A 21 -9.02 3.93 23.32
N SER A 22 -9.92 4.74 22.78
CA SER A 22 -9.93 6.19 23.01
C SER A 22 -10.62 6.48 24.34
N ARG A 23 -9.85 6.62 25.43
CA ARG A 23 -10.32 7.34 26.62
C ARG A 23 -9.20 8.13 27.29
N VAL A 24 -9.36 9.44 27.20
CA VAL A 24 -8.80 10.45 28.10
C VAL A 24 -9.48 10.28 29.48
N PRO A 25 -8.78 10.41 30.62
CA PRO A 25 -9.42 10.34 31.91
C PRO A 25 -10.02 11.72 32.28
N TYR A 26 -11.31 11.73 32.60
CA TYR A 26 -11.89 12.75 33.47
C TYR A 26 -12.29 12.01 34.75
N GLU A 27 -11.69 12.42 35.86
CA GLU A 27 -12.08 11.97 37.19
C GLU A 27 -13.50 12.45 37.46
N ASP A 28 -14.37 11.55 37.89
CA ASP A 28 -15.20 11.84 39.06
C ASP A 28 -15.64 10.56 39.73
N THR A 29 -15.35 10.52 41.02
CA THR A 29 -15.61 9.44 41.95
C THR A 29 -17.03 9.61 42.47
N LEU A 30 -17.86 8.56 42.54
CA LEU A 30 -18.80 8.30 43.65
C LEU A 30 -19.54 6.95 43.46
N LEU A 31 -19.18 5.99 44.34
CA LEU A 31 -20.01 5.01 45.09
C LEU A 31 -21.24 4.38 44.40
N GLY A 32 -21.24 3.07 44.11
CA GLY A 32 -21.86 2.07 45.00
C GLY A 32 -22.45 0.85 44.24
N PRO A 33 -22.75 -0.29 44.90
CA PRO A 33 -22.64 -1.64 44.32
C PRO A 33 -23.98 -2.39 44.13
N SER A 34 -24.02 -3.39 43.24
CA SER A 34 -24.52 -4.77 43.46
C SER A 34 -24.86 -5.56 42.17
N PRO A 35 -24.89 -6.90 42.22
CA PRO A 35 -24.68 -7.79 41.09
C PRO A 35 -25.98 -8.39 40.53
N GLY A 36 -26.10 -8.40 39.20
CA GLY A 36 -27.19 -9.08 38.48
C GLY A 36 -26.65 -10.21 37.62
N ALA A 37 -26.91 -11.44 38.04
CA ALA A 37 -26.62 -12.66 37.31
C ALA A 37 -27.22 -12.64 35.88
N SER A 38 -26.39 -12.92 34.87
CA SER A 38 -26.86 -13.11 33.49
C SER A 38 -26.66 -14.56 33.03
N LYS A 39 -27.75 -15.11 32.51
CA LYS A 39 -27.99 -16.52 32.17
C LYS A 39 -27.10 -17.01 31.01
N PRO A 40 -26.80 -18.32 30.91
CA PRO A 40 -25.99 -18.88 29.85
C PRO A 40 -26.72 -18.82 28.49
N ARG A 41 -26.07 -18.22 27.48
CA ARG A 41 -26.52 -18.21 26.09
C ARG A 41 -26.47 -19.62 25.50
N ARG A 42 -27.64 -20.11 25.05
CA ARG A 42 -27.81 -21.35 24.28
C ARG A 42 -26.98 -21.30 22.98
N LYS A 43 -26.14 -22.32 22.77
CA LYS A 43 -25.44 -22.58 21.50
C LYS A 43 -26.46 -23.09 20.48
N SER A 44 -26.68 -22.33 19.42
CA SER A 44 -27.40 -22.79 18.23
C SER A 44 -26.45 -23.66 17.40
N LYS A 45 -26.70 -24.98 17.37
CA LYS A 45 -26.18 -25.86 16.32
C LYS A 45 -26.98 -25.57 15.06
N ARG A 46 -26.30 -25.14 13.99
CA ARG A 46 -26.84 -25.21 12.63
C ARG A 46 -26.20 -26.43 11.99
N ASP A 47 -27.00 -27.44 11.72
CA ASP A 47 -26.61 -28.57 10.89
C ASP A 47 -26.55 -28.08 9.44
N VAL A 48 -25.34 -28.09 8.87
CA VAL A 48 -25.11 -27.82 7.45
C VAL A 48 -25.25 -29.14 6.71
N TYR A 49 -26.37 -29.33 6.02
CA TYR A 49 -26.55 -30.42 5.07
C TYR A 49 -25.82 -30.08 3.77
N ILE A 50 -24.78 -30.84 3.43
CA ILE A 50 -24.20 -30.87 2.09
C ILE A 50 -25.02 -31.88 1.29
N ALA A 51 -25.89 -31.38 0.41
CA ALA A 51 -26.58 -32.21 -0.56
C ALA A 51 -25.58 -32.62 -1.66
N CYS A 52 -25.14 -33.88 -1.63
CA CYS A 52 -24.62 -34.55 -2.82
C CYS A 52 -25.81 -34.86 -3.74
N GLY A 53 -26.04 -33.98 -4.71
CA GLY A 53 -26.97 -34.21 -5.81
C GLY A 53 -26.19 -34.55 -7.08
N ASP A 54 -26.42 -35.75 -7.60
CA ASP A 54 -25.95 -36.20 -8.91
C ASP A 54 -26.43 -35.25 -10.01
N VAL A 55 -25.48 -34.63 -10.72
CA VAL A 55 -25.77 -33.75 -11.86
C VAL A 55 -25.93 -34.63 -13.11
N PRO A 56 -27.09 -34.61 -13.79
CA PRO A 56 -27.28 -35.37 -15.03
C PRO A 56 -26.47 -34.75 -16.18
N PRO A 57 -26.04 -35.55 -17.17
CA PRO A 57 -25.19 -35.09 -18.26
C PRO A 57 -25.92 -34.09 -19.15
N SER A 58 -25.40 -32.86 -19.18
CA SER A 58 -25.81 -31.78 -20.07
C SER A 58 -25.52 -32.13 -21.53
N LYS A 59 -26.58 -32.24 -22.34
CA LYS A 59 -26.50 -32.31 -23.79
C LYS A 59 -26.05 -30.94 -24.33
N ARG A 60 -24.90 -30.91 -24.99
CA ARG A 60 -24.42 -29.72 -25.72
C ARG A 60 -25.31 -29.47 -26.95
N PRO A 61 -25.86 -28.26 -27.15
CA PRO A 61 -26.38 -27.87 -28.44
C PRO A 61 -25.23 -27.43 -29.35
N HIS A 62 -25.16 -28.00 -30.54
CA HIS A 62 -24.35 -27.46 -31.63
C HIS A 62 -24.99 -26.16 -32.10
N THR A 63 -24.31 -25.03 -31.90
CA THR A 63 -24.75 -23.73 -32.43
C THR A 63 -23.70 -23.21 -33.41
N ASN A 64 -24.01 -23.29 -34.70
CA ASN A 64 -23.36 -22.52 -35.76
C ASN A 64 -23.84 -21.05 -35.69
N SER A 65 -23.55 -20.36 -34.59
CA SER A 65 -24.15 -19.06 -34.23
C SER A 65 -23.11 -17.95 -33.98
N ALA A 66 -21.89 -18.10 -34.53
CA ALA A 66 -20.88 -17.03 -34.48
C ALA A 66 -20.88 -16.16 -35.75
N ASP A 67 -21.24 -16.73 -36.91
CA ASP A 67 -21.21 -16.02 -38.19
C ASP A 67 -22.45 -15.13 -38.46
N GLU A 68 -23.55 -15.31 -37.72
CA GLU A 68 -24.73 -14.43 -37.84
C GLU A 68 -24.58 -13.11 -37.08
N LEU A 69 -23.80 -13.07 -35.98
CA LEU A 69 -23.59 -11.87 -35.17
C LEU A 69 -22.59 -10.86 -35.78
N LEU A 70 -21.84 -11.27 -36.81
CA LEU A 70 -20.84 -10.43 -37.47
C LEU A 70 -21.39 -9.70 -38.72
N LYS A 71 -22.60 -10.03 -39.19
CA LYS A 71 -23.20 -9.39 -40.37
C LYS A 71 -23.79 -8.01 -40.08
N ASP A 72 -24.07 -7.71 -38.81
CA ASP A 72 -24.69 -6.43 -38.41
C ASP A 72 -23.67 -5.37 -37.95
N PHE A 73 -22.38 -5.70 -37.95
CA PHE A 73 -21.33 -4.71 -37.69
C PHE A 73 -21.04 -3.90 -38.95
N ASP A 74 -21.76 -2.78 -39.08
CA ASP A 74 -21.64 -1.86 -40.20
C ASP A 74 -20.36 -1.01 -40.11
N ILE A 75 -19.25 -1.60 -40.58
CA ILE A 75 -17.89 -0.98 -40.63
C ILE A 75 -17.90 0.36 -41.39
N SER A 76 -18.88 0.58 -42.26
CA SER A 76 -18.98 1.81 -43.05
C SER A 76 -19.35 3.04 -42.21
N ARG A 77 -20.16 2.88 -41.15
CA ARG A 77 -20.51 3.97 -40.22
C ARG A 77 -19.31 4.46 -39.41
N ILE A 78 -18.47 3.52 -38.95
CA ILE A 78 -17.27 3.84 -38.16
C ILE A 78 -16.31 4.70 -38.99
N LYS A 79 -16.12 4.39 -40.28
CA LYS A 79 -15.27 5.19 -41.16
C LYS A 79 -15.79 6.61 -41.36
N GLN A 80 -17.11 6.75 -41.51
CA GLN A 80 -17.74 8.05 -41.71
C GLN A 80 -17.61 8.96 -40.47
N ASP A 81 -17.67 8.39 -39.26
CA ASP A 81 -17.50 9.14 -38.01
C ASP A 81 -16.03 9.53 -37.78
N THR A 82 -15.06 8.67 -38.14
CA THR A 82 -13.64 9.05 -38.09
C THR A 82 -13.29 10.17 -39.06
N ASP A 83 -13.85 10.17 -40.27
CA ASP A 83 -13.59 11.21 -41.28
C ASP A 83 -14.21 12.57 -40.87
N LYS A 84 -15.36 12.55 -40.18
CA LYS A 84 -15.96 13.76 -39.60
C LYS A 84 -15.09 14.38 -38.51
N LEU A 85 -14.50 13.55 -37.63
CA LEU A 85 -13.62 14.02 -36.56
C LEU A 85 -12.31 14.61 -37.10
N LEU A 86 -11.73 13.99 -38.13
CA LEU A 86 -10.52 14.49 -38.79
C LEU A 86 -10.76 15.87 -39.45
N ASN A 87 -11.90 16.04 -40.13
CA ASN A 87 -12.27 17.33 -40.73
C ASN A 87 -12.54 18.43 -39.68
N GLN A 88 -13.06 18.08 -38.50
CA GLN A 88 -13.21 19.02 -37.39
C GLN A 88 -11.86 19.47 -36.81
N LEU A 89 -10.88 18.57 -36.72
CA LEU A 89 -9.53 18.88 -36.23
C LEU A 89 -8.75 19.80 -37.17
N ASP A 90 -8.90 19.64 -38.49
CA ASP A 90 -8.25 20.52 -39.47
C ASP A 90 -8.86 21.93 -39.50
N SER A 91 -10.12 22.08 -39.09
CA SER A 91 -10.76 23.40 -38.94
C SER A 91 -10.25 24.20 -37.73
N ILE A 92 -9.64 23.55 -36.74
CA ILE A 92 -9.10 24.18 -35.51
C ILE A 92 -7.67 24.73 -35.71
N LYS A 93 -6.95 24.28 -36.74
CA LYS A 93 -5.53 24.64 -36.97
C LYS A 93 -5.27 25.99 -37.67
N LYS A 94 -6.30 26.79 -37.94
CA LYS A 94 -6.11 28.15 -38.48
C LYS A 94 -6.41 29.17 -37.38
N PRO A 95 -5.40 29.63 -36.62
CA PRO A 95 -5.61 30.74 -35.69
C PRO A 95 -6.03 31.97 -36.50
N ASP A 96 -7.19 32.51 -36.16
CA ASP A 96 -7.73 33.72 -36.77
C ASP A 96 -6.76 34.88 -36.53
N LYS A 97 -6.51 35.70 -37.56
CA LYS A 97 -5.49 36.78 -37.52
C LYS A 97 -5.71 37.80 -36.40
N ASP A 98 -6.91 37.84 -35.81
CA ASP A 98 -7.29 38.77 -34.75
C ASP A 98 -7.00 38.26 -33.33
N GLU A 99 -6.94 36.94 -33.08
CA GLU A 99 -6.56 36.41 -31.75
C GLU A 99 -5.09 36.67 -31.44
N SER A 100 -4.23 36.60 -32.46
CA SER A 100 -2.80 36.91 -32.37
C SER A 100 -2.54 38.35 -31.94
N LYS A 101 -3.43 39.30 -32.32
CA LYS A 101 -3.32 40.70 -31.88
C LYS A 101 -3.71 40.86 -30.42
N TYR A 102 -4.68 40.10 -29.91
CA TYR A 102 -5.11 40.18 -28.52
C TYR A 102 -4.05 39.62 -27.57
N ILE A 103 -3.43 38.49 -27.94
CA ILE A 103 -2.34 37.87 -27.15
C ILE A 103 -1.10 38.78 -27.12
N ASN A 104 -0.71 39.38 -28.26
CA ASN A 104 0.40 40.34 -28.29
C ASN A 104 0.11 41.65 -27.53
N LYS A 105 -1.16 42.07 -27.48
CA LYS A 105 -1.60 43.22 -26.66
C LYS A 105 -1.58 42.92 -25.16
N LEU A 106 -1.75 41.67 -24.75
CA LEU A 106 -1.60 41.23 -23.35
C LEU A 106 -0.13 41.13 -22.95
N LEU A 107 0.73 40.57 -23.80
CA LEU A 107 2.17 40.46 -23.56
C LEU A 107 2.84 41.85 -23.47
N SER A 108 2.51 42.76 -24.39
CA SER A 108 3.05 44.14 -24.36
C SER A 108 2.54 45.01 -23.21
N LYS A 109 1.49 44.58 -22.50
CA LYS A 109 1.04 45.21 -21.24
C LYS A 109 1.76 44.64 -20.01
N ALA A 110 2.27 43.41 -20.08
CA ALA A 110 3.05 42.81 -19.01
C ALA A 110 4.48 43.40 -18.93
N ASP A 111 5.06 43.80 -20.06
CA ASP A 111 6.42 44.35 -20.13
C ASP A 111 6.53 45.85 -19.75
N ARG A 112 5.40 46.55 -19.53
CA ARG A 112 5.38 48.00 -19.27
C ARG A 112 4.94 48.40 -17.86
N ALA A 113 4.75 47.44 -16.96
CA ALA A 113 4.64 47.72 -15.54
C ALA A 113 6.05 47.71 -14.92
N GLU A 114 6.74 48.87 -15.02
CA GLU A 114 7.90 49.24 -14.20
C GLU A 114 7.60 48.92 -12.72
N THR A 115 8.32 47.96 -12.15
CA THR A 115 9.46 48.19 -11.25
C THR A 115 9.14 49.08 -10.05
N ASP A 116 8.38 48.53 -9.12
CA ASP A 116 8.52 48.86 -7.70
C ASP A 116 8.87 47.55 -6.95
N GLU A 117 10.06 47.56 -6.34
CA GLU A 117 10.60 46.56 -5.42
C GLU A 117 10.27 45.09 -5.71
N VAL A 118 10.84 44.56 -6.80
CA VAL A 118 11.10 43.13 -6.88
C VAL A 118 12.23 42.86 -5.90
N VAL A 119 11.87 42.57 -4.63
CA VAL A 119 12.72 41.78 -3.75
C VAL A 119 13.12 40.59 -4.58
N ALA A 120 14.39 40.54 -4.96
CA ALA A 120 14.97 39.38 -5.59
C ALA A 120 14.73 38.23 -4.62
N VAL A 121 13.67 37.47 -4.85
CA VAL A 121 13.58 36.08 -4.44
C VAL A 121 14.61 35.40 -5.31
N THR A 122 15.87 35.65 -4.98
CA THR A 122 16.88 34.62 -5.06
C THR A 122 16.19 33.41 -4.49
N GLU A 123 16.04 32.38 -5.31
CA GLU A 123 16.02 31.01 -4.84
C GLU A 123 17.28 30.88 -3.98
N THR A 124 17.16 31.32 -2.73
CA THR A 124 17.91 30.76 -1.64
C THR A 124 17.44 29.32 -1.67
N GLN A 125 18.20 28.51 -2.41
CA GLN A 125 18.58 27.17 -2.00
C GLN A 125 19.19 27.30 -0.61
N GLY A 126 18.39 27.73 0.37
CA GLY A 126 18.68 27.46 1.76
C GLY A 126 18.80 25.95 1.83
N PRO A 127 19.78 25.42 2.59
CA PRO A 127 19.86 23.98 2.78
C PRO A 127 18.46 23.52 3.15
N MET A 128 17.88 22.59 2.39
CA MET A 128 16.65 21.92 2.81
C MET A 128 16.91 21.52 4.26
N LYS A 129 16.29 22.19 5.23
CA LYS A 129 16.27 21.71 6.59
C LYS A 129 15.74 20.30 6.44
N HIS A 130 16.59 19.29 6.68
CA HIS A 130 16.14 17.92 6.72
C HIS A 130 14.91 17.94 7.62
N ILE A 131 13.75 17.55 7.08
CA ILE A 131 12.47 17.49 7.82
C ILE A 131 12.64 16.61 9.09
N TYR A 132 13.75 15.89 9.19
CA TYR A 132 14.15 14.98 10.26
C TYR A 132 15.34 15.45 11.12
N ASP A 133 15.87 16.67 10.98
CA ASP A 133 16.89 17.20 11.92
C ASP A 133 16.22 17.76 13.19
N ASP A 134 15.41 16.91 13.82
CA ASP A 134 14.87 17.15 15.15
C ASP A 134 15.86 16.58 16.18
N LYS A 135 16.81 17.42 16.56
CA LYS A 135 17.85 17.07 17.54
C LYS A 135 17.24 16.67 18.89
N GLU A 136 16.14 17.31 19.30
CA GLU A 136 15.48 16.99 20.55
C GLU A 136 14.84 15.60 20.51
N ALA A 137 14.12 15.28 19.42
CA ALA A 137 13.56 13.95 19.22
C ALA A 137 14.66 12.88 19.12
N THR A 138 15.77 13.19 18.47
CA THR A 138 16.94 12.31 18.36
C THR A 138 17.55 12.00 19.72
N GLU A 139 17.80 13.02 20.55
CA GLU A 139 18.32 12.84 21.91
C GLU A 139 17.35 12.06 22.81
N ARG A 140 16.05 12.37 22.73
CA ARG A 140 15.00 11.66 23.49
C ARG A 140 14.95 10.18 23.10
N THR A 141 15.01 9.89 21.80
CA THR A 141 15.03 8.53 21.25
C THR A 141 16.31 7.81 21.65
N SER A 142 17.47 8.45 21.57
CA SER A 142 18.75 7.89 22.01
C SER A 142 18.73 7.51 23.49
N LYS A 143 18.15 8.35 24.36
CA LYS A 143 17.95 8.04 25.79
C LYS A 143 16.99 6.86 26.00
N LYS A 144 15.87 6.82 25.27
CA LYS A 144 14.86 5.74 25.33
C LYS A 144 15.46 4.38 24.96
N TYR A 145 16.35 4.34 23.97
CA TYR A 145 16.93 3.11 23.40
C TYR A 145 18.39 2.88 23.76
N ARG A 146 18.84 3.37 24.92
CA ARG A 146 20.25 3.29 25.32
C ARG A 146 20.83 1.87 25.34
N SER A 147 20.01 0.85 25.63
CA SER A 147 20.41 -0.56 25.65
C SER A 147 19.99 -1.34 24.40
N PHE A 148 19.35 -0.68 23.42
CA PHE A 148 18.86 -1.32 22.21
C PHE A 148 19.83 -1.06 21.06
N HIS A 149 20.50 -2.13 20.62
CA HIS A 149 21.56 -2.10 19.61
C HIS A 149 21.27 -3.11 18.51
N PRO A 150 20.23 -2.88 17.68
CA PRO A 150 19.90 -3.79 16.60
C PRO A 150 21.02 -3.81 15.55
N LYS A 151 21.08 -4.89 14.79
CA LYS A 151 22.02 -5.03 13.67
C LYS A 151 21.82 -3.89 12.67
N ILE A 152 22.91 -3.23 12.29
CA ILE A 152 22.92 -2.23 11.22
C ILE A 152 23.28 -2.97 9.94
N TYR A 153 22.43 -2.86 8.94
CA TYR A 153 22.69 -3.40 7.62
C TYR A 153 23.29 -2.34 6.71
N THR A 154 24.36 -2.73 6.01
CA THR A 154 24.75 -2.08 4.76
C THR A 154 23.71 -2.36 3.67
N LYS A 155 23.68 -1.53 2.63
CA LYS A 155 22.79 -1.73 1.47
C LYS A 155 22.88 -3.15 0.91
N ASN A 156 24.08 -3.66 0.69
CA ASN A 156 24.29 -4.98 0.08
C ASN A 156 23.77 -6.10 0.99
N GLU A 157 24.09 -6.08 2.28
CA GLU A 157 23.60 -7.08 3.23
C GLU A 157 22.07 -7.06 3.34
N LEU A 158 21.46 -5.87 3.27
CA LEU A 158 20.02 -5.71 3.31
C LEU A 158 19.35 -6.32 2.07
N LEU A 159 19.93 -6.09 0.89
CA LEU A 159 19.43 -6.65 -0.37
C LEU A 159 19.62 -8.17 -0.40
N GLU A 160 20.74 -8.69 0.08
CA GLU A 160 20.95 -10.15 0.21
C GLU A 160 19.95 -10.79 1.18
N ALA A 161 19.65 -10.14 2.31
CA ALA A 161 18.63 -10.61 3.25
C ALA A 161 17.23 -10.60 2.61
N THR A 162 16.93 -9.55 1.85
CA THR A 162 15.67 -9.41 1.09
C THR A 162 15.53 -10.48 0.02
N GLU A 163 16.61 -10.78 -0.70
CA GLU A 163 16.64 -11.77 -1.78
C GLU A 163 16.23 -13.16 -1.28
N LYS A 164 16.75 -13.57 -0.12
CA LYS A 164 16.40 -14.84 0.55
C LYS A 164 14.92 -14.94 0.91
N LEU A 165 14.23 -13.81 1.02
CA LEU A 165 12.82 -13.71 1.41
C LEU A 165 11.88 -13.41 0.22
N LEU A 166 12.39 -13.32 -1.02
CA LEU A 166 11.54 -13.06 -2.19
C LEU A 166 10.44 -14.10 -2.39
N THR A 167 10.70 -15.36 -2.04
CA THR A 167 9.70 -16.44 -2.12
C THR A 167 8.47 -16.11 -1.27
N VAL A 168 8.67 -15.52 -0.09
CA VAL A 168 7.59 -15.07 0.78
C VAL A 168 6.77 -13.98 0.11
N ALA A 169 7.42 -12.96 -0.45
CA ALA A 169 6.71 -11.87 -1.15
C ALA A 169 5.86 -12.41 -2.31
N ARG A 170 6.40 -13.38 -3.07
CA ARG A 170 5.65 -14.09 -4.13
C ARG A 170 4.48 -14.87 -3.55
N ASP A 171 4.64 -15.55 -2.44
CA ASP A 171 3.57 -16.33 -1.82
C ASP A 171 2.44 -15.44 -1.28
N ILE A 172 2.75 -14.26 -0.76
CA ILE A 172 1.74 -13.27 -0.35
C ILE A 172 0.97 -12.74 -1.55
N LEU A 173 1.67 -12.37 -2.64
CA LEU A 173 1.03 -11.95 -3.89
C LEU A 173 0.12 -13.03 -4.49
N ASN A 174 0.43 -14.29 -4.25
CA ASN A 174 -0.36 -15.44 -4.69
C ASN A 174 -1.46 -15.85 -3.68
N GLY A 175 -1.56 -15.19 -2.53
CA GLY A 175 -2.51 -15.55 -1.47
C GLY A 175 -2.20 -16.89 -0.78
N LYS A 176 -0.99 -17.42 -0.93
CA LYS A 176 -0.55 -18.67 -0.29
C LYS A 176 -0.12 -18.47 1.16
N THR A 177 0.44 -17.29 1.45
CA THR A 177 0.92 -16.92 2.78
C THR A 177 0.11 -15.75 3.29
N ALA A 178 -0.44 -15.87 4.50
CA ALA A 178 -1.10 -14.76 5.17
C ALA A 178 -0.08 -13.68 5.55
N SER A 179 -0.48 -12.41 5.44
CA SER A 179 0.34 -11.27 5.85
C SER A 179 -0.49 -10.31 6.67
N TYR A 180 0.08 -9.86 7.80
CA TYR A 180 -0.51 -8.85 8.67
C TYR A 180 -0.75 -7.53 7.91
N PHE A 181 0.24 -7.08 7.14
CA PHE A 181 0.15 -5.84 6.38
C PHE A 181 -0.81 -5.94 5.20
N TYR A 182 -0.97 -7.13 4.61
CA TYR A 182 -1.99 -7.33 3.57
C TYR A 182 -3.40 -7.18 4.13
N GLU A 183 -3.64 -7.68 5.35
CA GLU A 183 -4.94 -7.55 6.03
C GLU A 183 -5.26 -6.07 6.29
N ILE A 184 -4.30 -5.30 6.82
CA ILE A 184 -4.47 -3.85 7.02
C ILE A 184 -4.77 -3.15 5.69
N ALA A 185 -4.03 -3.48 4.64
CA ALA A 185 -4.23 -2.91 3.31
C ALA A 185 -5.62 -3.26 2.74
N ARG A 186 -6.11 -4.47 3.00
CA ARG A 186 -7.45 -4.91 2.62
C ARG A 186 -8.52 -4.15 3.39
N GLU A 187 -8.42 -4.09 4.71
CA GLU A 187 -9.36 -3.34 5.57
C GLU A 187 -9.45 -1.88 5.12
N TYR A 188 -8.31 -1.26 4.81
CA TYR A 188 -8.26 0.10 4.30
C TYR A 188 -8.97 0.24 2.95
N ALA A 189 -8.68 -0.65 1.99
CA ALA A 189 -9.31 -0.65 0.69
C ALA A 189 -10.84 -0.87 0.76
N GLU A 190 -11.30 -1.73 1.67
CA GLU A 190 -12.73 -2.00 1.88
C GLU A 190 -13.44 -0.84 2.60
N SER A 191 -12.74 -0.10 3.45
CA SER A 191 -13.28 1.07 4.15
C SER A 191 -13.37 2.32 3.27
N SER A 192 -12.57 2.39 2.21
CA SER A 192 -12.52 3.55 1.33
C SER A 192 -13.67 3.50 0.30
N PRO A 193 -14.38 4.61 0.07
CA PRO A 193 -15.36 4.69 -1.03
C PRO A 193 -14.69 4.85 -2.40
N ARG A 194 -13.36 5.00 -2.46
CA ARG A 194 -12.60 5.28 -3.68
C ARG A 194 -12.18 3.99 -4.37
N LEU A 195 -12.00 4.08 -5.70
CA LEU A 195 -11.43 2.98 -6.48
C LEU A 195 -9.93 2.81 -6.27
N PHE A 196 -9.23 3.90 -5.94
CA PHE A 196 -7.78 3.93 -5.75
C PHE A 196 -7.42 4.81 -4.55
N VAL A 197 -6.30 4.47 -3.91
CA VAL A 197 -5.72 5.28 -2.84
C VAL A 197 -5.14 6.58 -3.40
N THR A 198 -5.33 7.70 -2.69
CA THR A 198 -4.75 9.00 -3.07
C THR A 198 -3.50 9.34 -2.27
N ASP A 199 -2.65 10.21 -2.81
CA ASP A 199 -1.44 10.65 -2.09
C ASP A 199 -1.77 11.32 -0.76
N SER A 200 -2.87 12.07 -0.69
CA SER A 200 -3.38 12.65 0.56
C SER A 200 -3.75 11.60 1.59
N GLU A 201 -4.30 10.46 1.17
CA GLU A 201 -4.58 9.32 2.05
C GLU A 201 -3.27 8.70 2.55
N ILE A 202 -2.30 8.50 1.65
CA ILE A 202 -0.98 7.95 1.98
C ILE A 202 -0.22 8.83 2.97
N ILE A 203 -0.26 10.15 2.81
CA ILE A 203 0.41 11.10 3.71
C ILE A 203 -0.12 10.97 5.15
N ASN A 204 -1.41 10.69 5.29
CA ASN A 204 -2.10 10.57 6.58
C ASN A 204 -2.05 9.17 7.19
N LEU A 205 -1.41 8.19 6.54
CA LEU A 205 -1.25 6.85 7.11
C LEU A 205 -0.35 6.89 8.36
N PRO A 206 -0.61 6.04 9.36
CA PRO A 206 0.22 5.91 10.55
C PRO A 206 1.55 5.22 10.19
N LYS A 207 2.53 6.02 9.73
CA LYS A 207 3.84 5.57 9.23
C LYS A 207 4.63 4.73 10.25
N GLN A 208 4.32 4.87 11.54
CA GLN A 208 5.00 4.18 12.63
C GLN A 208 4.92 2.66 12.53
N ARG A 209 3.95 2.09 11.80
CA ARG A 209 3.75 0.63 11.81
C ARG A 209 4.55 -0.14 10.76
N TYR A 210 5.17 0.54 9.80
CA TYR A 210 5.64 -0.13 8.57
C TYR A 210 7.14 -0.43 8.55
N HIS A 211 7.97 0.31 9.27
CA HIS A 211 9.43 0.25 9.05
C HIS A 211 10.23 -0.19 10.28
N GLY A 212 9.66 -0.07 11.49
CA GLY A 212 10.35 -0.44 12.72
C GLY A 212 11.71 0.21 12.89
N TYR A 213 12.63 -0.49 13.56
CA TYR A 213 13.99 0.04 13.76
C TYR A 213 14.81 0.08 12.48
N ILE A 214 14.41 -0.61 11.40
CA ILE A 214 15.14 -0.61 10.13
C ILE A 214 15.17 0.79 9.50
N GLY A 215 14.12 1.58 9.72
CA GLY A 215 14.03 2.96 9.24
C GLY A 215 13.49 3.07 7.81
N CYS A 216 13.09 4.28 7.43
CA CYS A 216 12.42 4.54 6.16
C CYS A 216 13.37 4.49 4.96
N MET A 217 14.65 4.86 5.13
CA MET A 217 15.62 4.86 4.02
C MET A 217 15.96 3.44 3.58
N ARG A 218 16.18 2.54 4.55
CA ARG A 218 16.40 1.12 4.30
C ARG A 218 15.15 0.43 3.75
N ALA A 219 13.97 0.79 4.26
CA ALA A 219 12.71 0.30 3.71
C ALA A 219 12.50 0.74 2.25
N ASP A 220 12.90 1.95 1.86
CA ASP A 220 12.83 2.39 0.47
C ASP A 220 13.75 1.56 -0.44
N ALA A 221 14.99 1.29 -0.01
CA ALA A 221 15.91 0.42 -0.74
C ALA A 221 15.34 -0.99 -0.96
N ILE A 222 14.71 -1.58 0.07
CA ILE A 222 13.99 -2.87 -0.05
C ILE A 222 12.85 -2.75 -1.07
N THR A 223 12.08 -1.66 -1.01
CA THR A 223 10.93 -1.43 -1.89
C THR A 223 11.37 -1.39 -3.36
N GLN A 224 12.43 -0.64 -3.68
CA GLN A 224 12.96 -0.56 -5.04
C GLN A 224 13.46 -1.93 -5.53
N HIS A 225 14.13 -2.68 -4.66
CA HIS A 225 14.57 -4.04 -5.00
C HIS A 225 13.39 -4.95 -5.28
N LEU A 226 12.37 -4.98 -4.42
CA LEU A 226 11.16 -5.79 -4.61
C LEU A 226 10.41 -5.41 -5.89
N LEU A 227 10.27 -4.11 -6.20
CA LEU A 227 9.66 -3.67 -7.45
C LEU A 227 10.42 -4.21 -8.66
N SER A 228 11.75 -4.13 -8.65
CA SER A 228 12.57 -4.65 -9.75
C SER A 228 12.45 -6.17 -9.93
N GLN A 229 12.43 -6.93 -8.83
CA GLN A 229 12.42 -8.39 -8.85
C GLN A 229 11.02 -9.00 -9.09
N LEU A 230 9.96 -8.24 -8.84
CA LEU A 230 8.58 -8.71 -8.90
C LEU A 230 7.73 -7.97 -9.93
N ASP A 231 8.30 -7.09 -10.76
CA ASP A 231 7.55 -6.23 -11.70
C ASP A 231 6.57 -7.03 -12.58
N GLN A 232 7.03 -8.11 -13.20
CA GLN A 232 6.20 -8.97 -14.02
C GLN A 232 5.05 -9.59 -13.21
N LEU A 233 5.35 -10.14 -12.03
CA LEU A 233 4.35 -10.77 -11.18
C LEU A 233 3.32 -9.76 -10.68
N LEU A 234 3.74 -8.55 -10.30
CA LEU A 234 2.86 -7.45 -9.90
C LEU A 234 1.93 -7.03 -11.04
N THR A 235 2.43 -7.05 -12.27
CA THR A 235 1.66 -6.72 -13.48
C THR A 235 0.63 -7.79 -13.83
N ASP A 236 0.98 -9.06 -13.66
CA ASP A 236 0.13 -10.19 -13.99
C ASP A 236 -1.01 -10.40 -12.98
N LYS A 237 -0.88 -9.85 -11.76
CA LYS A 237 -1.88 -9.96 -10.67
C LYS A 237 -3.05 -8.97 -10.80
N LYS A 238 -3.56 -8.80 -12.02
CA LYS A 238 -4.69 -7.90 -12.31
C LYS A 238 -5.96 -8.24 -11.55
N ALA A 239 -6.18 -9.49 -11.12
CA ALA A 239 -7.38 -9.87 -10.37
C ALA A 239 -7.33 -9.48 -8.87
N ASN A 240 -6.16 -9.07 -8.35
CA ASN A 240 -6.03 -8.74 -6.94
C ASN A 240 -6.54 -7.31 -6.67
N LYS A 241 -7.77 -7.21 -6.15
CA LYS A 241 -8.44 -5.93 -5.88
C LYS A 241 -7.66 -5.02 -4.91
N VAL A 242 -7.00 -5.60 -3.91
CA VAL A 242 -6.19 -4.84 -2.95
C VAL A 242 -4.98 -4.23 -3.66
N LEU A 243 -4.28 -5.03 -4.49
CA LEU A 243 -3.19 -4.52 -5.32
C LEU A 243 -3.64 -3.44 -6.30
N GLN A 244 -4.83 -3.58 -6.89
CA GLN A 244 -5.39 -2.55 -7.77
C GLN A 244 -5.67 -1.24 -7.03
N PHE A 245 -6.32 -1.31 -5.87
CA PHE A 245 -6.65 -0.13 -5.06
C PHE A 245 -5.40 0.63 -4.62
N TRP A 246 -4.40 -0.09 -4.10
CA TRP A 246 -3.15 0.53 -3.64
C TRP A 246 -2.23 0.93 -4.81
N GLY A 247 -2.30 0.24 -5.93
CA GLY A 247 -1.31 0.34 -7.00
C GLY A 247 0.00 -0.38 -6.64
N ARG A 248 0.79 -0.75 -7.67
CA ARG A 248 1.99 -1.59 -7.51
C ARG A 248 3.03 -1.00 -6.55
N SER A 249 3.26 0.30 -6.65
CA SER A 249 4.27 1.01 -5.84
C SER A 249 3.87 1.03 -4.36
N TYR A 250 2.67 1.55 -4.03
CA TYR A 250 2.23 1.62 -2.64
C TYR A 250 1.93 0.25 -2.04
N PHE A 251 1.42 -0.69 -2.82
CA PHE A 251 1.28 -2.07 -2.35
C PHE A 251 2.63 -2.66 -1.96
N THR A 252 3.66 -2.50 -2.80
CA THR A 252 5.00 -3.00 -2.46
C THR A 252 5.53 -2.30 -1.21
N ARG A 253 5.40 -0.97 -1.13
CA ARG A 253 5.91 -0.16 -0.01
C ARG A 253 5.21 -0.44 1.33
N PHE A 254 3.89 -0.62 1.34
CA PHE A 254 3.08 -0.71 2.57
C PHE A 254 2.58 -2.12 2.88
N VAL A 255 2.82 -3.10 2.00
CA VAL A 255 2.46 -4.51 2.22
C VAL A 255 3.68 -5.42 2.15
N LEU A 256 4.39 -5.44 1.03
CA LEU A 256 5.49 -6.40 0.84
C LEU A 256 6.74 -6.03 1.64
N THR A 257 7.20 -4.79 1.52
CA THR A 257 8.35 -4.26 2.26
C THR A 257 8.22 -4.47 3.78
N PRO A 258 7.13 -4.04 4.46
CA PRO A 258 7.01 -4.22 5.91
C PRO A 258 6.93 -5.70 6.32
N GLU A 259 6.38 -6.57 5.47
CA GLU A 259 6.34 -8.01 5.74
C GLU A 259 7.71 -8.68 5.59
N ILE A 260 8.54 -8.20 4.65
CA ILE A 260 9.96 -8.60 4.55
C ILE A 260 10.73 -8.09 5.76
N ILE A 261 10.55 -6.83 6.15
CA ILE A 261 11.19 -6.25 7.34
C ILE A 261 10.82 -7.06 8.59
N ALA A 262 9.54 -7.41 8.78
CA ALA A 262 9.11 -8.22 9.92
C ALA A 262 9.85 -9.57 9.98
N ARG A 263 10.16 -10.17 8.82
CA ARG A 263 10.88 -11.45 8.75
C ARG A 263 12.37 -11.29 8.97
N ILE A 264 12.96 -10.16 8.59
CA ILE A 264 14.34 -9.80 8.95
C ILE A 264 14.41 -9.62 10.47
N VAL A 265 13.51 -8.82 11.05
CA VAL A 265 13.42 -8.60 12.51
C VAL A 265 13.24 -9.92 13.27
N LYS A 266 12.37 -10.79 12.77
CA LYS A 266 12.17 -12.13 13.32
C LYS A 266 13.48 -12.93 13.37
N GLN A 267 14.29 -12.85 12.32
CA GLN A 267 15.57 -13.56 12.23
C GLN A 267 16.62 -12.96 13.16
N ASP A 268 16.72 -11.62 13.19
CA ASP A 268 17.71 -10.90 13.99
C ASP A 268 17.48 -11.08 15.49
N GLU A 269 16.24 -10.91 15.93
CA GLU A 269 15.86 -10.92 17.34
C GLU A 269 15.46 -12.33 17.82
N GLN A 270 15.47 -13.31 16.92
CA GLN A 270 15.10 -14.71 17.18
C GLN A 270 13.72 -14.86 17.86
N VAL A 271 12.77 -14.02 17.44
CA VAL A 271 11.40 -13.98 17.96
C VAL A 271 10.40 -14.67 17.02
N ASP A 272 9.15 -14.80 17.46
CA ASP A 272 8.06 -15.16 16.57
C ASP A 272 7.64 -13.96 15.69
N LEU A 273 6.88 -14.21 14.63
CA LEU A 273 6.51 -13.17 13.68
C LEU A 273 5.58 -12.12 14.32
N ASP A 274 4.74 -12.52 15.28
CA ASP A 274 3.83 -11.62 15.99
C ASP A 274 4.61 -10.61 16.85
N LYS A 275 5.61 -11.06 17.60
CA LYS A 275 6.51 -10.19 18.35
C LYS A 275 7.37 -9.33 17.44
N ALA A 276 7.73 -9.82 16.26
CA ALA A 276 8.44 -8.99 15.28
C ALA A 276 7.57 -7.81 14.82
N TYR A 277 6.27 -8.01 14.58
CA TYR A 277 5.34 -6.92 14.29
C TYR A 277 5.23 -5.94 15.46
N ASP A 278 5.05 -6.45 16.69
CA ASP A 278 4.96 -5.61 17.89
C ASP A 278 6.27 -4.80 18.10
N LEU A 279 7.43 -5.42 17.85
CA LEU A 279 8.72 -4.75 17.94
C LEU A 279 8.82 -3.63 16.89
N MET A 280 8.47 -3.91 15.63
CA MET A 280 8.43 -2.89 14.58
C MET A 280 7.54 -1.70 14.96
N GLU A 281 6.34 -1.92 15.48
CA GLU A 281 5.47 -0.82 15.91
C GLU A 281 6.09 -0.03 17.07
N SER A 282 6.75 -0.72 18.01
CA SER A 282 7.34 -0.08 19.20
C SER A 282 8.63 0.70 18.92
N THR A 283 9.42 0.30 17.91
CA THR A 283 10.75 0.87 17.60
C THR A 283 10.77 1.76 16.37
N ALA A 284 9.62 2.25 15.91
CA ALA A 284 9.52 3.06 14.70
C ALA A 284 10.23 4.43 14.81
N ASP A 285 10.18 5.03 15.99
CA ASP A 285 10.90 6.25 16.33
C ASP A 285 12.43 6.04 16.28
N TYR A 286 12.91 4.88 16.71
CA TYR A 286 14.33 4.51 16.56
C TYR A 286 14.75 4.46 15.09
N GLY A 287 13.95 3.84 14.23
CA GLY A 287 14.20 3.81 12.79
C GLY A 287 14.33 5.22 12.21
N LEU A 288 13.37 6.08 12.54
CA LEU A 288 13.25 7.44 12.02
C LEU A 288 14.37 8.39 12.49
N TYR A 289 14.66 8.40 13.79
CA TYR A 289 15.55 9.41 14.38
C TYR A 289 16.99 8.91 14.58
N ILE A 290 17.22 7.59 14.62
CA ILE A 290 18.55 7.04 14.89
C ILE A 290 19.10 6.28 13.69
N MET A 291 18.34 5.36 13.09
CA MET A 291 18.88 4.53 12.01
C MET A 291 18.94 5.24 10.66
N ASP A 292 17.94 6.05 10.33
CA ASP A 292 17.95 6.82 9.07
C ASP A 292 19.04 7.90 9.03
N GLN A 293 19.65 8.24 10.18
CA GLN A 293 20.84 9.11 10.26
C GLN A 293 22.14 8.38 9.90
N LYS A 294 22.11 7.04 9.80
CA LYS A 294 23.28 6.24 9.45
C LYS A 294 23.25 5.91 7.95
N GLU A 295 24.39 6.11 7.30
CA GLU A 295 24.57 5.78 5.88
C GLU A 295 24.20 4.31 5.58
N ILE A 296 23.72 4.10 4.36
CA ILE A 296 23.26 2.81 3.84
C ILE A 296 24.24 2.27 2.80
#